data_AF-A0A6T9BTS8-F1
#
_entry.id   AF-A0A6T9BTS8-F1
#
_cell.length_a   1.000
_cell.length_b   1.000
_cell.length_c   1.000
_cell.angle_alpha   90.00
_cell.angle_beta   90.00
_cell.angle_gamma   90.00
#
_symmetry.space_group_name_H-M   'P 1'
#
loop_
_entity.id
_entity.type
_entity.pdbx_description
1 polymer ?
#
loop_
_entity_poly.entity_id
_entity_poly.type
_entity_poly.pdbx_seq_one_letter_code
_entity_poly.pdbx_strand_id
1 'polypeptide(L)'
;GISHVVAVSLELPSHLGQEFSCLHLPVADDIYAPIHHHLEPAASFIHSAIVGGGKVCVCCVVGASCSPTVVIYYLMRHALLSLAAALDLVTASHPPTQPNIGFVQRLTEAEAWMSGCVTPTLSVEEYKWRFLQRLFPEADRTRILDALQAGRHEVAQILQQ
;
A
#
# COMPACT_ATOMS: atom_id res chain seq x y z
N GLY A 1 1.03 -15.75 -20.52
CA GLY A 1 0.20 -14.63 -20.04
C GLY A 1 0.24 -14.60 -18.53
N ILE A 2 -0.73 -13.95 -17.88
CA ILE A 2 -1.01 -14.10 -16.44
C ILE A 2 -1.41 -15.56 -16.17
N SER A 3 -0.92 -16.15 -15.08
CA SER A 3 -1.27 -17.51 -14.66
C SER A 3 -1.87 -17.58 -13.25
N HIS A 4 -1.62 -16.56 -12.44
CA HIS A 4 -2.11 -16.49 -11.06
C HIS A 4 -2.75 -15.13 -10.79
N VAL A 5 -3.73 -15.10 -9.91
CA VAL A 5 -4.41 -13.87 -9.47
C VAL A 5 -4.49 -13.83 -7.96
N VAL A 6 -4.12 -12.69 -7.36
CA VAL A 6 -4.46 -12.35 -5.98
C VAL A 6 -5.55 -11.29 -6.02
N ALA A 7 -6.76 -11.67 -5.64
CA ALA A 7 -7.93 -10.78 -5.62
C ALA A 7 -8.16 -10.25 -4.20
N VAL A 8 -8.04 -8.94 -4.02
CA VAL A 8 -8.23 -8.25 -2.73
C VAL A 8 -9.52 -7.44 -2.78
N SER A 9 -10.62 -8.11 -2.46
CA SER A 9 -11.98 -7.57 -2.53
C SER A 9 -12.92 -8.43 -1.68
N LEU A 10 -14.03 -7.86 -1.22
CA LEU A 10 -15.02 -8.61 -0.43
C LEU A 10 -15.60 -9.82 -1.18
N GLU A 11 -15.76 -9.68 -2.50
CA GLU A 11 -16.25 -10.74 -3.38
C GLU A 11 -15.20 -11.12 -4.43
N LEU A 12 -15.12 -12.41 -4.74
CA LEU A 12 -14.29 -12.92 -5.83
C LEU A 12 -15.14 -13.02 -7.11
N PRO A 13 -14.76 -12.36 -8.21
CA PRO A 13 -15.41 -12.57 -9.50
C PRO A 13 -15.38 -14.05 -9.91
N SER A 14 -16.54 -14.60 -10.25
CA SER A 14 -16.75 -16.05 -10.48
C SER A 14 -15.88 -16.65 -11.58
N HIS A 15 -15.51 -15.87 -12.59
CA HIS A 15 -14.68 -16.33 -13.72
C HIS A 15 -13.21 -16.53 -13.35
N LEU A 16 -12.67 -15.80 -12.36
CA LEU A 16 -11.24 -15.83 -12.05
C LEU A 16 -10.79 -17.22 -11.58
N GLY A 17 -11.61 -17.90 -10.79
CA GLY A 17 -11.30 -19.23 -10.25
C GLY A 17 -11.33 -20.36 -11.29
N GLN A 18 -11.85 -20.12 -12.50
CA GLN A 18 -11.91 -21.10 -13.58
C GLN A 18 -10.70 -20.98 -14.52
N GLU A 19 -10.16 -19.78 -14.68
CA GLU A 19 -9.10 -19.48 -15.66
C GLU A 19 -7.71 -19.38 -15.03
N PHE A 20 -7.61 -19.04 -13.75
CA PHE A 20 -6.34 -18.77 -13.07
C PHE A 20 -6.24 -19.50 -11.73
N SER A 21 -5.01 -19.78 -11.30
CA SER A 21 -4.78 -20.12 -9.90
C SER A 21 -5.00 -18.86 -9.05
N CYS A 22 -6.01 -18.88 -8.18
CA CYS A 22 -6.45 -17.70 -7.45
C CYS A 22 -6.22 -17.81 -5.95
N LEU A 23 -5.75 -16.70 -5.36
CA LEU A 23 -5.84 -16.43 -3.94
C LEU A 23 -6.82 -15.28 -3.71
N HIS A 24 -7.88 -15.54 -2.95
CA HIS A 24 -8.88 -14.52 -2.59
C HIS A 24 -8.62 -14.01 -1.16
N LEU A 25 -8.52 -12.68 -1.03
CA LEU A 25 -8.36 -11.98 0.23
C LEU A 25 -9.60 -11.11 0.47
N PRO A 26 -10.57 -11.56 1.31
CA PRO A 26 -11.83 -10.86 1.55
C PRO A 26 -11.63 -9.65 2.48
N VAL A 27 -10.96 -8.61 1.96
CA VAL A 27 -10.56 -7.41 2.72
C VAL A 27 -11.15 -6.17 2.04
N ALA A 28 -11.87 -5.36 2.81
CA ALA A 28 -12.32 -4.03 2.38
C ALA A 28 -11.20 -3.00 2.50
N ASP A 29 -11.26 -1.94 1.69
CA ASP A 29 -10.37 -0.79 1.80
C ASP A 29 -10.81 0.14 2.94
N ASP A 30 -10.62 -0.34 4.17
CA ASP A 30 -10.94 0.37 5.40
C ASP A 30 -9.72 0.43 6.32
N ILE A 31 -9.53 1.55 7.02
CA ILE A 31 -8.34 1.77 7.88
C ILE A 31 -8.25 0.80 9.07
N TYR A 32 -9.37 0.17 9.44
CA TYR A 32 -9.45 -0.83 10.51
C TYR A 32 -9.49 -2.26 9.95
N ALA A 33 -9.55 -2.44 8.64
CA ALA A 33 -9.61 -3.77 8.04
C ALA A 33 -8.32 -4.56 8.35
N PRO A 34 -8.43 -5.86 8.71
CA PRO A 34 -7.31 -6.63 9.22
C PRO A 34 -6.43 -7.20 8.09
N ILE A 35 -5.99 -6.35 7.15
CA ILE A 35 -5.21 -6.79 5.97
C ILE A 35 -3.92 -7.52 6.35
N HIS A 36 -3.33 -7.20 7.51
CA HIS A 36 -2.09 -7.77 8.02
C HIS A 36 -2.14 -9.29 8.18
N HIS A 37 -3.30 -9.88 8.47
CA HIS A 37 -3.45 -11.35 8.52
C HIS A 37 -3.27 -12.03 7.15
N HIS A 38 -3.39 -11.27 6.07
CA HIS A 38 -3.35 -11.77 4.71
C HIS A 38 -2.01 -11.51 3.99
N LEU A 39 -1.16 -10.65 4.54
CA LEU A 39 0.07 -10.21 3.87
C LEU A 39 1.10 -11.33 3.67
N GLU A 40 1.43 -12.10 4.71
CA GLU A 40 2.41 -13.20 4.60
C GLU A 40 1.89 -14.36 3.72
N PRO A 41 0.63 -14.83 3.84
CA PRO A 41 0.07 -15.81 2.89
C PRO A 41 0.09 -15.31 1.44
N ALA A 42 -0.27 -14.04 1.20
CA ALA A 42 -0.27 -13.46 -0.14
C ALA A 42 1.14 -13.35 -0.72
N ALA A 43 2.12 -12.87 0.07
CA ALA A 43 3.51 -12.82 -0.34
C ALA A 43 4.06 -14.20 -0.70
N SER A 44 3.75 -15.21 0.12
CA SER A 44 4.16 -16.61 -0.14
C SER A 44 3.56 -17.16 -1.43
N PHE A 45 2.28 -16.90 -1.68
CA PHE A 45 1.62 -17.28 -2.93
C PHE A 45 2.25 -16.60 -4.15
N ILE A 46 2.46 -15.28 -4.08
CA ILE A 46 3.11 -14.51 -5.15
C ILE A 46 4.52 -15.05 -5.43
N HIS A 47 5.32 -15.27 -4.37
CA HIS A 47 6.68 -15.75 -4.51
C HIS A 47 6.74 -17.14 -5.14
N SER A 48 5.91 -18.07 -4.66
CA SER A 48 5.86 -19.45 -5.18
C SER A 48 5.47 -19.47 -6.66
N ALA A 49 4.48 -18.66 -7.06
CA ALA A 49 4.06 -18.53 -8.44
C ALA A 49 5.17 -17.99 -9.35
N ILE A 50 5.91 -16.97 -8.89
CA ILE A 50 7.03 -16.37 -9.65
C ILE A 50 8.20 -17.34 -9.78
N VAL A 51 8.60 -18.01 -8.70
CA VAL A 51 9.67 -19.02 -8.70
C VAL A 51 9.32 -20.21 -9.62
N GLY A 52 8.04 -20.56 -9.70
CA GLY A 52 7.53 -21.56 -10.64
C GLY A 52 7.46 -21.11 -12.11
N GLY A 53 7.95 -19.90 -12.45
CA GLY A 53 7.91 -19.36 -13.81
C GLY A 53 6.56 -18.75 -14.22
N GLY A 54 5.64 -18.58 -13.27
CA GLY A 54 4.33 -17.96 -13.47
C GLY A 54 4.38 -16.43 -13.51
N LYS A 55 3.22 -15.83 -13.83
CA LYS A 55 3.00 -14.37 -13.74
C LYS A 55 1.76 -14.10 -12.92
N VAL A 56 1.88 -13.20 -11.95
CA VAL A 56 0.84 -12.90 -10.96
C VAL A 56 0.22 -11.54 -11.23
N CYS A 57 -1.10 -11.46 -11.26
CA CYS A 57 -1.85 -10.20 -11.20
C CYS A 57 -2.38 -10.01 -9.78
N VAL A 58 -2.11 -8.86 -9.15
CA VAL A 58 -2.69 -8.50 -7.85
C VAL A 58 -3.69 -7.38 -8.09
N CYS A 59 -4.97 -7.65 -7.87
CA CYS A 59 -6.03 -6.69 -8.17
C CYS A 59 -6.91 -6.42 -6.93
N CYS A 60 -7.43 -5.20 -6.86
CA CYS A 60 -8.51 -4.82 -5.95
C CYS A 60 -9.52 -3.97 -6.72
N VAL A 61 -10.55 -3.45 -6.05
CA VAL A 61 -11.65 -2.72 -6.70
C VAL A 61 -11.16 -1.51 -7.52
N VAL A 62 -10.32 -0.65 -6.93
CA VAL A 62 -9.83 0.59 -7.56
C VAL A 62 -8.38 0.46 -8.05
N GLY A 63 -7.61 -0.46 -7.47
CA GLY A 63 -6.18 -0.58 -7.76
C GLY A 63 -5.29 0.45 -7.08
N ALA A 64 -5.78 1.18 -6.09
CA ALA A 64 -5.01 2.25 -5.41
C ALA A 64 -4.47 1.85 -4.03
N SER A 65 -5.24 1.10 -3.23
CA SER A 65 -4.91 0.87 -1.82
C SER A 65 -4.61 -0.60 -1.50
N CYS A 66 -5.61 -1.50 -1.53
CA CYS A 66 -5.41 -2.89 -1.10
C CYS A 66 -4.38 -3.65 -1.95
N SER A 67 -4.50 -3.63 -3.29
CA SER A 67 -3.56 -4.38 -4.13
C SER A 67 -2.14 -3.83 -4.09
N PRO A 68 -1.88 -2.50 -4.14
CA PRO A 68 -0.52 -2.00 -3.92
C PRO A 68 0.03 -2.33 -2.53
N THR A 69 -0.80 -2.34 -1.47
CA THR A 69 -0.35 -2.75 -0.12
C THR A 69 0.22 -4.17 -0.12
N VAL A 70 -0.46 -5.12 -0.78
CA VAL A 70 0.02 -6.50 -0.90
C VAL A 70 1.32 -6.57 -1.70
N VAL A 71 1.43 -5.82 -2.80
CA VAL A 71 2.65 -5.77 -3.64
C VAL A 71 3.83 -5.16 -2.87
N ILE A 72 3.61 -4.06 -2.15
CA ILE A 72 4.63 -3.40 -1.31
C ILE A 72 5.14 -4.39 -0.27
N TYR A 73 4.25 -5.08 0.44
CA TYR A 73 4.65 -6.09 1.43
C TYR A 73 5.45 -7.23 0.79
N TYR A 74 5.03 -7.74 -0.38
CA TYR A 74 5.79 -8.77 -1.10
C TYR A 74 7.21 -8.31 -1.43
N LEU A 75 7.39 -7.07 -1.90
CA LEU A 75 8.70 -6.50 -2.19
C LEU A 75 9.55 -6.35 -0.94
N MET A 76 8.96 -5.93 0.18
CA MET A 76 9.67 -5.89 1.46
C MET A 76 10.12 -7.29 1.88
N ARG A 77 9.22 -8.28 1.77
CA ARG A 77 9.44 -9.63 2.26
C ARG A 77 10.44 -10.45 1.44
N HIS A 78 10.32 -10.40 0.11
CA HIS A 78 11.06 -11.27 -0.80
C HIS A 78 12.11 -10.55 -1.67
N ALA A 79 11.99 -9.23 -1.83
CA ALA A 79 13.01 -8.41 -2.51
C ALA A 79 13.86 -7.58 -1.53
N LEU A 80 13.63 -7.72 -0.21
CA LEU A 80 14.37 -7.06 0.86
C LEU A 80 14.42 -5.53 0.74
N LEU A 81 13.39 -4.94 0.12
CA LEU A 81 13.25 -3.50 0.05
C LEU A 81 12.73 -2.95 1.38
N SER A 82 13.19 -1.76 1.75
CA SER A 82 12.53 -1.01 2.81
C SER A 82 11.12 -0.60 2.40
N LEU A 83 10.26 -0.29 3.37
CA LEU A 83 8.91 0.21 3.11
C LEU A 83 8.93 1.44 2.20
N ALA A 84 9.80 2.42 2.49
CA ALA A 84 9.94 3.61 1.66
C ALA A 84 10.33 3.24 0.21
N ALA A 85 11.33 2.39 0.03
CA ALA A 85 11.80 2.00 -1.30
C ALA A 85 10.76 1.17 -2.08
N ALA A 86 10.06 0.25 -1.40
CA ALA A 86 8.99 -0.55 -2.01
C ALA A 86 7.81 0.34 -2.42
N LEU A 87 7.38 1.28 -1.57
CA LEU A 87 6.33 2.24 -1.90
C LEU A 87 6.72 3.11 -3.10
N ASP A 88 7.95 3.65 -3.12
CA ASP A 88 8.43 4.51 -4.20
C ASP A 88 8.51 3.74 -5.52
N LEU A 89 9.00 2.49 -5.50
CA LEU A 89 9.04 1.62 -6.68
C LEU A 89 7.65 1.31 -7.25
N VAL A 90 6.70 0.95 -6.38
CA VAL A 90 5.32 0.64 -6.79
C VAL A 90 4.62 1.90 -7.28
N THR A 91 4.83 3.05 -6.66
CA THR A 91 4.23 4.33 -7.08
C THR A 91 4.78 4.78 -8.44
N ALA A 92 6.08 4.62 -8.69
CA ALA A 92 6.68 4.92 -9.98
C ALA A 92 6.12 4.03 -11.11
N SER A 93 5.86 2.75 -10.82
CA SER A 93 5.35 1.79 -11.81
C SER A 93 3.82 1.83 -11.97
N HIS A 94 3.11 2.23 -10.91
CA HIS A 94 1.65 2.30 -10.84
C HIS A 94 1.24 3.59 -10.09
N PRO A 95 1.15 4.74 -10.80
CA PRO A 95 0.90 6.05 -10.19
C PRO A 95 -0.33 6.18 -9.28
N PRO A 96 -1.44 5.45 -9.48
CA PRO A 96 -2.59 5.49 -8.57
C PRO A 96 -2.32 4.92 -7.17
N THR A 97 -1.14 4.36 -6.91
CA THR A 97 -0.74 3.80 -5.62
C THR A 97 -0.90 4.83 -4.49
N GLN A 98 -1.83 4.51 -3.59
CA GLN A 98 -2.15 5.30 -2.40
C GLN A 98 -2.79 4.39 -1.34
N PRO A 99 -2.01 3.50 -0.66
CA PRO A 99 -2.50 2.75 0.49
C PRO A 99 -3.19 3.64 1.52
N ASN A 100 -4.29 3.16 2.12
CA ASN A 100 -4.89 3.89 3.22
C ASN A 100 -3.93 3.94 4.44
N ILE A 101 -4.14 4.90 5.34
CA ILE A 101 -3.23 5.13 6.47
C ILE A 101 -3.14 3.94 7.43
N GLY A 102 -4.22 3.15 7.59
CA GLY A 102 -4.22 1.96 8.42
C GLY A 102 -3.36 0.85 7.82
N PHE A 103 -3.35 0.72 6.50
CA PHE A 103 -2.51 -0.24 5.78
C PHE A 103 -1.04 0.16 5.82
N VAL A 104 -0.73 1.46 5.65
CA VAL A 104 0.64 1.95 5.85
C VAL A 104 1.12 1.65 7.27
N GLN A 105 0.27 1.86 8.28
CA GLN A 105 0.63 1.51 9.66
C GLN A 105 0.98 0.02 9.80
N ARG A 106 0.20 -0.89 9.21
CA ARG A 106 0.52 -2.32 9.22
C ARG A 106 1.84 -2.64 8.50
N LEU A 107 2.13 -1.95 7.39
CA LEU A 107 3.40 -2.11 6.67
C LEU A 107 4.59 -1.60 7.50
N THR A 108 4.42 -0.46 8.18
CA THR A 108 5.42 0.12 9.09
C THR A 108 5.74 -0.85 10.24
N GLU A 109 4.72 -1.44 10.86
CA GLU A 109 4.87 -2.45 11.92
C GLU A 109 5.59 -3.70 11.39
N ALA A 110 5.25 -4.14 10.17
CA ALA A 110 5.90 -5.27 9.53
C ALA A 110 7.39 -5.01 9.22
N GLU A 111 7.75 -3.82 8.74
CA GLU A 111 9.15 -3.45 8.48
C GLU A 111 9.99 -3.51 9.76
N ALA A 112 9.46 -2.96 10.86
CA ALA A 112 10.13 -3.00 12.16
C ALA A 112 10.35 -4.45 12.63
N TRP A 113 9.33 -5.30 12.47
CA TRP A 113 9.43 -6.72 12.80
C TRP A 113 10.46 -7.46 11.94
N MET A 114 10.49 -7.22 10.62
CA MET A 114 11.43 -7.88 9.70
C MET A 114 12.89 -7.43 9.88
N SER A 115 13.11 -6.14 10.16
CA SER A 115 14.44 -5.56 10.29
C SER A 115 15.04 -5.68 11.70
N GLY A 116 14.21 -5.93 12.71
CA GLY A 116 14.61 -5.84 14.12
C GLY A 116 14.91 -4.42 14.58
N CYS A 117 14.64 -3.41 13.74
CA CYS A 117 14.82 -1.99 14.05
C CYS A 117 13.50 -1.38 14.47
N VAL A 118 13.52 -0.54 15.52
CA VAL A 118 12.30 0.14 16.00
C VAL A 118 11.94 1.35 15.12
N THR A 119 12.91 1.85 14.34
CA THR A 119 12.71 3.02 13.48
C THR A 119 12.40 2.57 12.04
N PRO A 120 11.15 2.75 11.56
CA PRO A 120 10.79 2.42 10.19
C PRO A 120 11.37 3.44 9.22
N THR A 121 11.53 3.05 7.96
CA THR A 121 11.99 3.95 6.90
C THR A 121 10.91 4.92 6.43
N LEU A 122 9.64 4.62 6.75
CA LEU A 122 8.50 5.48 6.50
C LEU A 122 7.52 5.43 7.67
N SER A 123 7.32 6.56 8.35
CA SER A 123 6.25 6.72 9.34
C SER A 123 4.93 7.10 8.67
N VAL A 124 3.81 6.91 9.39
CA VAL A 124 2.48 7.31 8.91
C VAL A 124 2.40 8.82 8.70
N GLU A 125 3.06 9.62 9.55
CA GLU A 125 3.13 11.08 9.44
C GLU A 125 3.88 11.50 8.18
N GLU A 126 5.03 10.88 7.91
CA GLU A 126 5.79 11.17 6.70
C GLU A 126 5.04 10.71 5.44
N TYR A 127 4.32 9.59 5.49
CA TYR A 127 3.45 9.17 4.39
C TYR A 127 2.34 10.19 4.10
N LYS A 128 1.64 10.68 5.14
CA LYS A 128 0.64 11.75 5.01
C LYS A 128 1.26 13.01 4.41
N TRP A 129 2.47 13.34 4.85
CA TRP A 129 3.22 14.48 4.34
C TRP A 129 3.55 14.34 2.84
N ARG A 130 4.11 13.20 2.42
CA ARG A 130 4.35 12.88 0.99
C ARG A 130 3.08 12.94 0.16
N PHE A 131 1.92 12.60 0.72
CA PHE A 131 0.64 12.73 0.03
C PHE A 131 0.23 14.20 -0.15
N LEU A 132 0.29 14.99 0.91
CA LEU A 132 -0.05 16.42 0.84
C LEU A 132 0.87 17.18 -0.12
N GLN A 133 2.17 16.91 -0.10
CA GLN A 133 3.12 17.52 -1.05
C GLN A 133 2.79 17.20 -2.52
N ARG A 134 2.27 15.99 -2.80
CA ARG A 134 1.84 15.63 -4.16
C ARG A 134 0.58 16.40 -4.59
N LEU A 135 -0.33 16.67 -3.66
CA LEU A 135 -1.53 17.46 -3.92
C LEU A 135 -1.25 18.96 -3.99
N PHE A 136 -0.27 19.44 -3.21
CA PHE A 136 0.07 20.84 -3.05
C PHE A 136 1.60 21.03 -3.11
N PRO A 137 2.21 20.97 -4.31
CA PRO A 137 3.67 21.02 -4.46
C PRO A 137 4.30 22.31 -3.95
N GLU A 138 3.57 23.42 -4.02
CA GLU A 138 4.02 24.75 -3.57
C GLU A 138 3.84 24.97 -2.06
N ALA A 139 3.22 24.02 -1.36
CA ALA A 139 2.90 24.19 0.05
C ALA A 139 4.08 23.83 0.96
N ASP A 140 4.53 24.83 1.74
CA ASP A 140 5.57 24.67 2.75
C ASP A 140 5.07 23.79 3.92
N ARG A 141 5.89 22.81 4.33
CA ARG A 141 5.66 21.92 5.48
C ARG A 141 5.33 22.68 6.74
N THR A 142 6.04 23.75 6.99
CA THR A 142 5.89 24.58 8.18
C THR A 142 4.52 25.25 8.17
N ARG A 143 4.13 25.83 7.03
CA ARG A 143 2.83 26.51 6.86
C ARG A 143 1.64 25.58 6.94
N ILE A 144 1.73 24.36 6.38
CA ILE A 144 0.67 23.36 6.53
C ILE A 144 0.56 22.89 7.98
N LEU A 145 1.68 22.64 8.66
CA LEU A 145 1.67 22.21 10.06
C LEU A 145 1.10 23.32 10.97
N ASP A 146 1.49 24.56 10.76
CA ASP A 146 0.95 25.73 11.46
C ASP A 146 -0.57 25.84 11.26
N ALA A 147 -1.05 25.68 10.01
CA ALA A 147 -2.49 25.73 9.72
C ALA A 147 -3.27 24.53 10.29
N LEU A 148 -2.68 23.33 10.33
CA LEU A 148 -3.28 22.17 10.99
C LEU A 148 -3.39 22.38 12.51
N GLN A 149 -2.44 23.10 13.12
CA GLN A 149 -2.47 23.48 14.53
C GLN A 149 -3.46 24.62 14.82
N ALA A 150 -3.60 25.58 13.89
CA ALA A 150 -4.50 26.72 14.01
C ALA A 150 -5.97 26.39 13.68
N GLY A 151 -6.22 25.26 13.02
CA GLY A 151 -7.56 24.71 12.80
C GLY A 151 -8.05 24.81 11.35
N ARG A 152 -9.11 24.05 11.05
CA ARG A 152 -9.58 23.74 9.68
C ARG A 152 -9.82 24.94 8.74
N HIS A 153 -10.06 26.14 9.27
CA HIS A 153 -10.29 27.33 8.45
C HIS A 153 -9.00 27.88 7.82
N GLU A 154 -7.86 27.84 8.51
CA GLU A 154 -6.59 28.34 7.94
C GLU A 154 -6.03 27.40 6.89
N VAL A 155 -6.20 26.08 7.09
CA VAL A 155 -5.79 25.07 6.09
C VAL A 155 -6.49 25.35 4.76
N ALA A 156 -7.80 25.65 4.77
CA ALA A 156 -8.54 25.94 3.54
C ALA A 156 -8.05 27.21 2.81
N GLN A 157 -7.56 28.22 3.54
CA GLN A 157 -7.02 29.45 2.93
C GLN A 157 -5.64 29.24 2.31
N ILE A 158 -4.78 28.41 2.92
CA ILE A 158 -3.45 28.10 2.38
C ILE A 158 -3.54 27.23 1.13
N LEU A 159 -4.53 26.34 1.05
CA LEU A 159 -4.75 25.47 -0.10
C LEU A 159 -5.41 26.17 -1.31
N GLN A 160 -5.77 27.46 -1.19
CA GLN A 160 -6.41 28.25 -2.25
C GLN A 160 -5.48 29.29 -2.92
N GLN A 161 -4.20 29.36 -2.53
CA GLN A 161 -3.17 30.21 -3.15
C GLN A 161 -2.19 29.35 -3.94
#